data_AF-A0A6B3WVL9-F1
#
_entry.id   AF-A0A6B3WVL9-F1
#
_cell.length_a   1.000
_cell.length_b   1.000
_cell.length_c   1.000
_cell.angle_alpha   90.00
_cell.angle_beta   90.00
_cell.angle_gamma   90.00
#
_symmetry.space_group_name_H-M   'P 1'
#
loop_
_entity.id
_entity.type
_entity.pdbx_description
1 polymer ?
#
loop_
_entity_poly.entity_id
_entity_poly.type
_entity_poly.pdbx_seq_one_letter_code
_entity_poly.pdbx_strand_id
1 'polypeptide(L)' 'MCDDEIKEYILESIDGDAINYGYRKIMHHLRREHGLIINHKKVYRLYKELDVLKNQRVKKTKIKRTIAANRSITGSNQL' A
#
# COMPACT_ATOMS: atom_id res chain seq x y z
N MET A 1 12.83 7.65 -23.71
CA MET A 1 12.49 8.08 -22.34
C MET A 1 13.70 7.84 -21.46
N CYS A 2 14.21 8.92 -20.87
CA CYS A 2 15.32 8.85 -19.91
C CYS A 2 14.82 8.31 -18.55
N ASP A 3 15.72 7.85 -17.71
CA ASP A 3 15.38 7.42 -16.35
C ASP A 3 14.92 8.61 -15.50
N ASP A 4 15.52 9.79 -15.68
CA ASP A 4 15.13 11.01 -14.97
C ASP A 4 13.71 11.48 -15.35
N GLU A 5 13.34 11.33 -16.62
CA GLU A 5 12.00 11.64 -17.10
C GLU A 5 10.93 10.74 -16.47
N ILE A 6 11.26 9.45 -16.28
CA ILE A 6 10.37 8.51 -15.58
C ILE A 6 10.29 8.86 -14.09
N LYS A 7 11.37 9.36 -13.47
CA LYS A 7 11.38 9.79 -12.07
C LYS A 7 10.46 10.99 -11.86
N GLU A 8 10.49 11.97 -12.75
CA GLU A 8 9.58 13.13 -12.70
C GLU A 8 8.11 12.70 -12.76
N TYR A 9 7.75 11.83 -13.72
CA TYR A 9 6.37 11.32 -13.77
C TYR A 9 5.96 10.53 -12.54
N ILE A 10 6.89 9.80 -11.91
CA ILE A 10 6.60 9.10 -10.65
C ILE A 10 6.27 10.11 -9.54
N LEU A 11 7.04 11.18 -9.41
CA LEU A 11 6.82 12.21 -8.40
C LEU A 11 5.49 12.94 -8.64
N GLU A 12 5.24 13.38 -9.88
CA GLU A 12 3.97 14.01 -10.27
C GLU A 12 2.77 13.10 -9.98
N SER A 13 2.89 11.80 -10.28
CA SER A 13 1.85 10.82 -9.97
C SER A 13 1.59 10.73 -8.46
N ILE A 14 2.65 10.71 -7.64
CA ILE A 14 2.54 10.60 -6.17
C ILE A 14 1.90 11.86 -5.58
N ASP A 15 2.23 13.04 -6.10
CA ASP A 15 1.67 14.31 -5.63
C ASP A 15 0.19 14.48 -6.03
N GLY A 16 -0.25 13.80 -7.09
CA GLY A 16 -1.65 13.75 -7.52
C GLY A 16 -2.43 12.54 -6.96
N ASP A 17 -3.13 11.85 -7.86
CA ASP A 17 -4.08 10.78 -7.52
C ASP A 17 -3.42 9.50 -6.99
N ALA A 18 -2.11 9.31 -7.24
CA ALA A 18 -1.41 8.08 -6.94
C ALA A 18 -0.63 8.11 -5.62
N ILE A 19 -0.90 9.06 -4.71
CA ILE A 19 -0.23 9.19 -3.41
C ILE A 19 -0.23 7.88 -2.60
N ASN A 20 -1.29 7.09 -2.72
CA ASN A 20 -1.45 5.82 -2.01
C ASN A 20 -0.87 4.61 -2.74
N TYR A 21 -0.38 4.76 -3.96
CA TYR A 21 0.13 3.66 -4.76
C TYR A 21 1.51 3.20 -4.31
N GLY A 22 1.82 1.95 -4.62
CA GLY A 22 3.19 1.44 -4.60
C GLY A 22 3.68 1.25 -6.04
N TYR A 23 4.96 0.95 -6.21
CA TYR A 23 5.63 0.86 -7.52
C TYR A 23 4.87 -0.01 -8.55
N ARG A 24 4.21 -1.11 -8.13
CA ARG A 24 3.41 -1.94 -9.03
C ARG A 24 2.18 -1.20 -9.59
N LYS A 25 1.47 -0.45 -8.74
CA LYS A 25 0.30 0.33 -9.17
C LYS A 25 0.73 1.55 -9.98
N ILE A 26 1.87 2.16 -9.64
CA ILE A 26 2.45 3.25 -10.44
C ILE A 26 2.76 2.82 -11.87
N MET A 27 3.36 1.64 -12.08
CA MET A 27 3.55 1.11 -13.44
C MET A 27 2.25 1.11 -14.25
N HIS A 28 1.13 0.71 -13.65
CA HIS A 28 -0.16 0.73 -14.34
C HIS A 28 -0.68 2.15 -14.57
N HIS A 29 -0.46 3.05 -13.61
CA HIS A 29 -0.83 4.46 -13.74
C HIS A 29 -0.03 5.13 -14.87
N LEU A 30 1.30 4.99 -14.87
CA LEU A 30 2.18 5.49 -15.92
C LEU A 30 1.79 4.97 -17.31
N ARG A 31 1.39 3.69 -17.40
CA ARG A 31 0.90 3.11 -18.65
C ARG A 31 -0.41 3.73 -19.12
N ARG A 32 -1.30 4.13 -18.20
CA ARG A 32 -2.61 4.72 -18.51
C ARG A 32 -2.50 6.20 -18.88
N GLU A 33 -1.79 6.99 -18.07
CA GLU A 33 -1.74 8.44 -18.22
C GLU A 33 -0.71 8.87 -19.29
N HIS A 34 0.44 8.18 -19.35
CA HIS A 34 1.56 8.57 -20.23
C HIS A 34 1.86 7.52 -21.32
N GLY A 35 1.07 6.46 -21.45
CA GLY A 35 1.29 5.41 -22.45
C GLY A 35 2.60 4.61 -22.25
N LEU A 36 3.21 4.71 -21.08
CA LEU A 36 4.52 4.14 -20.77
C LEU A 36 4.49 2.60 -20.68
N ILE A 37 5.26 1.92 -21.54
CA ILE A 37 5.47 0.47 -21.48
C ILE A 37 6.75 0.19 -20.69
N ILE A 38 6.64 0.15 -19.36
CA ILE A 38 7.79 -0.09 -18.46
C ILE A 38 7.57 -1.31 -17.59
N ASN A 39 8.67 -2.01 -17.28
CA ASN A 39 8.63 -3.17 -16.41
C ASN A 39 8.61 -2.73 -14.92
N HIS A 40 7.78 -3.38 -14.09
CA HIS A 40 7.72 -3.15 -12.64
C HIS A 40 9.09 -3.23 -11.94
N LYS A 41 10.04 -4.01 -12.46
CA LYS A 41 11.41 -4.07 -11.92
C LYS A 41 12.16 -2.74 -12.09
N LYS A 42 12.00 -2.07 -13.24
CA LYS A 42 12.60 -0.76 -13.49
C LYS A 42 11.96 0.29 -12.59
N VAL A 43 10.63 0.26 -12.46
CA VAL A 43 9.90 1.16 -11.54
C VAL A 43 10.39 1.01 -10.12
N TYR A 44 10.56 -0.24 -9.65
CA TYR A 44 11.08 -0.51 -8.31
C TYR A 44 12.47 0.11 -8.08
N ARG A 45 13.39 -0.01 -9.05
CA ARG A 45 14.73 0.59 -8.93
C ARG A 45 14.65 2.11 -8.81
N LEU A 46 13.88 2.77 -9.66
CA LEU A 46 13.69 4.22 -9.63
C LEU A 46 13.01 4.67 -8.32
N TYR A 47 12.00 3.94 -7.87
CA TYR A 47 11.34 4.16 -6.56
C TYR A 47 12.33 4.09 -5.39
N LYS A 48 13.28 3.15 -5.45
CA LYS A 48 14.32 2.98 -4.43
C LYS A 48 15.34 4.11 -4.48
N GLU A 49 15.70 4.59 -5.66
CA GLU A 49 16.61 5.73 -5.84
C GLU A 49 16.00 7.05 -5.34
N LEU A 50 14.69 7.22 -5.53
CA LEU A 50 13.93 8.39 -5.06
C LEU A 50 13.55 8.35 -3.57
N ASP A 51 13.88 7.26 -2.86
CA ASP A 51 13.51 7.02 -1.45
C ASP A 51 11.99 7.12 -1.14
N VAL A 52 11.14 6.84 -2.14
CA VAL A 52 9.67 6.85 -2.01
C VAL A 52 9.10 5.46 -1.69
N LEU A 53 9.95 4.52 -1.26
CA LEU A 53 9.52 3.16 -0.97
C LEU A 53 8.67 3.14 0.30
N LYS A 54 7.45 2.62 0.19
CA LYS A 54 6.58 2.47 1.36
C LYS A 54 7.07 1.36 2.28
N ASN A 55 6.96 1.62 3.58
CA ASN A 55 7.23 0.64 4.61
C ASN A 55 6.43 -0.65 4.37
N GLN A 56 7.07 -1.78 4.66
CA GLN A 56 6.43 -3.08 4.59
C GLN A 56 5.22 -3.11 5.55
N ARG A 57 4.08 -3.61 5.06
CA ARG A 57 2.86 -3.72 5.87
C ARG A 57 3.14 -4.49 7.16
N VAL A 58 2.96 -3.83 8.29
CA VAL A 58 3.02 -4.47 9.62
C VAL A 58 1.83 -5.41 9.77
N LYS A 59 2.10 -6.70 9.96
CA LYS A 59 1.06 -7.69 10.27
C LYS A 59 0.69 -7.55 11.74
N LYS A 60 -0.54 -7.16 12.03
CA LYS A 60 -1.05 -7.19 13.41
C LYS A 60 -1.22 -8.63 13.85
N THR A 61 -0.63 -8.98 14.99
CA THR A 61 -0.82 -10.30 15.61
C THR A 61 -2.31 -10.52 15.89
N LYS A 62 -2.82 -11.70 15.53
CA LYS A 62 -4.22 -12.05 15.82
C LYS A 62 -4.37 -12.21 17.34
N ILE A 63 -5.06 -11.27 17.98
CA ILE A 63 -5.44 -11.41 19.39
C ILE A 63 -6.54 -12.48 19.47
N LYS A 64 -6.43 -13.40 20.44
CA LYS A 64 -7.49 -14.38 20.71
C LYS A 64 -8.74 -13.61 21.13
N ARG A 65 -9.86 -13.79 20.40
CA ARG A 65 -11.15 -13.27 20.87
C ARG A 65 -11.52 -14.04 22.13
N THR A 66 -11.87 -13.34 23.20
CA THR A 66 -12.44 -13.98 24.40
C THR A 66 -13.71 -14.69 23.95
N ILE A 67 -13.73 -16.02 24.08
CA ILE A 67 -14.94 -16.81 23.84
C ILE A 67 -15.94 -16.41 24.94
N ALA A 68 -17.22 -16.27 24.59
CA ALA A 68 -18.26 -16.04 25.59
C ALA A 68 -18.22 -17.20 26.61
N ALA A 69 -17.91 -16.88 27.87
CA ALA A 69 -17.92 -17.86 28.94
C ALA A 69 -19.36 -18.07 29.41
N ASN A 70 -19.76 -19.33 29.59
CA ASN A 70 -21.02 -19.65 30.27
C ASN A 70 -20.93 -19.13 31.71
N ARG A 71 -21.84 -18.21 32.08
CA ARG A 71 -22.00 -17.75 33.46
C ARG A 71 -23.25 -18.39 34.07
N SER A 72 -23.18 -18.78 35.34
CA SER A 72 -24.36 -19.17 36.10
C SER A 72 -25.17 -17.92 36.45
N ILE A 73 -26.43 -17.89 36.04
CA ILE A 73 -27.39 -16.85 36.44
C ILE A 73 -28.13 -17.39 37.66
N THR A 74 -27.88 -16.80 38.83
CA THR A 74 -28.48 -17.14 40.12
C THR A 74 -29.59 -16.18 40.55
N GLY A 75 -29.77 -15.04 39.86
CA GLY A 75 -30.76 -14.03 40.23
C GLY A 75 -31.20 -13.13 39.06
N SER A 76 -32.20 -12.30 39.33
CA SER A 76 -32.72 -11.33 38.36
C SER A 76 -31.66 -10.28 38.00
N ASN A 77 -31.60 -9.87 36.72
CA ASN A 77 -30.67 -8.87 36.17
C ASN A 77 -29.17 -9.19 36.25
N GLN A 78 -28.76 -10.45 36.06
CA GLN A 78 -27.34 -10.85 36.01
C GLN A 78 -26.77 -11.01 34.59
N LEU A 79 -27.43 -10.43 33.59
CA LEU A 79 -27.04 -10.43 32.17
C LEU A 79 -26.24 -9.19 31.79
#